data_AF-A0A915Q4N3-F1
#
_entry.id   AF-A0A915Q4N3-F1
#
_cell.length_a   1.000
_cell.length_b   1.000
_cell.length_c   1.000
_cell.angle_alpha   90.00
_cell.angle_beta   90.00
_cell.angle_gamma   90.00
#
_symmetry.space_group_name_H-M   'P 1'
#
loop_
_entity.id
_entity.type
_entity.pdbx_description
1 polymer ?
#
loop_
_entity_poly.entity_id
_entity_poly.type
_entity_poly.pdbx_seq_one_letter_code
_entity_poly.pdbx_strand_id
1 'polypeptide(L)'
;MIPIEFMLGFLVQAIITRWQKMIHDIGFIDSLSLTVAGYIHGNTDYSRMIRRNIVRYICLSQVLASRDFSIAVRKRFPTIDSIVAAANLCKFDWVPLPLAYPQLVYLAVHVHFLITLISKQEIIIPVLHRWCPLTPTMQFFFYMAWTKVAMVLINPFGEDDDDFETNALIDRNFKVGMRIVDSTSDDVPKQMKDPFWNCNAEALCSKESIRINEKLDGLVGSTIKLP
;
A
#
# COMPACT_ATOMS: atom_id res chain seq x y z
N MET A 1 4.53 -19.11 -27.55
CA MET A 1 3.84 -18.54 -26.37
C MET A 1 4.55 -17.30 -25.79
N ILE A 2 5.73 -16.91 -26.29
CA ILE A 2 6.55 -15.77 -25.81
C ILE A 2 5.89 -14.37 -25.88
N PRO A 3 5.01 -14.02 -26.86
CA PRO A 3 4.54 -12.64 -26.99
C PRO A 3 3.62 -12.17 -25.84
N ILE A 4 2.73 -13.04 -25.34
CA ILE A 4 1.71 -12.66 -24.35
C ILE A 4 2.29 -12.59 -22.95
N GLU A 5 3.19 -13.50 -22.60
CA GLU A 5 3.92 -13.49 -21.32
C GLU A 5 4.66 -12.17 -21.13
N PHE A 6 5.36 -11.72 -22.17
CA PHE A 6 6.08 -10.45 -22.14
C PHE A 6 5.11 -9.28 -21.98
N MET A 7 4.08 -9.19 -22.82
CA MET A 7 3.08 -8.11 -22.74
C MET A 7 2.39 -8.04 -21.38
N LEU A 8 1.99 -9.19 -20.83
CA LEU A 8 1.35 -9.29 -19.52
C LEU A 8 2.31 -8.90 -18.40
N GLY A 9 3.56 -9.36 -18.46
CA GLY A 9 4.60 -9.02 -17.48
C GLY A 9 4.86 -7.50 -17.42
N PHE A 10 4.99 -6.84 -18.57
CA PHE A 10 5.15 -5.38 -18.62
C PHE A 10 3.93 -4.63 -18.08
N LEU A 11 2.72 -5.06 -18.45
CA LEU A 11 1.48 -4.47 -17.93
C LEU A 11 1.41 -4.59 -16.41
N VAL A 12 1.63 -5.80 -15.87
CA VAL A 12 1.54 -6.08 -14.43
C VAL A 12 2.61 -5.28 -13.69
N GLN A 13 3.84 -5.25 -14.19
CA GLN A 13 4.91 -4.47 -13.57
C GLN A 13 4.59 -2.97 -13.55
N ALA A 14 4.03 -2.43 -14.63
CA ALA A 14 3.63 -1.02 -14.68
C ALA A 14 2.52 -0.71 -13.66
N ILE A 15 1.53 -1.60 -13.52
CA ILE A 15 0.45 -1.48 -12.55
C ILE A 15 0.98 -1.57 -11.11
N ILE A 16 1.81 -2.57 -10.80
CA ILE A 16 2.41 -2.74 -9.47
C ILE A 16 3.26 -1.51 -9.12
N THR A 17 4.08 -1.02 -10.05
CA THR A 17 4.92 0.16 -9.82
C THR A 17 4.06 1.39 -9.50
N ARG A 18 2.95 1.57 -10.24
CA ARG A 18 1.98 2.63 -9.97
C ARG A 18 1.30 2.44 -8.61
N TRP A 19 0.90 1.21 -8.29
CA TRP A 19 0.26 0.86 -7.01
C TRP A 19 1.16 1.11 -5.81
N GLN A 20 2.43 0.69 -5.88
CA GLN A 20 3.42 0.99 -4.84
C GLN A 20 3.63 2.49 -4.66
N LYS A 21 3.67 3.25 -5.76
CA LYS A 21 3.76 4.71 -5.69
C LYS A 21 2.53 5.31 -5.01
N MET A 22 1.32 4.83 -5.32
CA MET A 22 0.10 5.26 -4.64
C MET A 22 0.15 4.99 -3.13
N ILE A 23 0.70 3.86 -2.69
CA ILE A 23 0.91 3.59 -1.25
C ILE A 23 1.88 4.57 -0.62
N HIS A 24 3.01 4.83 -1.29
CA HIS A 24 4.02 5.75 -0.75
C HIS A 24 3.50 7.19 -0.68
N ASP A 25 2.64 7.56 -1.62
CA ASP A 25 2.04 8.89 -1.70
C ASP A 25 0.77 9.04 -0.81
N ILE A 26 0.34 7.97 -0.11
CA ILE A 26 -0.71 8.08 0.90
C ILE A 26 -0.24 9.02 2.02
N GLY A 27 -0.95 10.14 2.17
CA GLY A 27 -0.61 11.18 3.15
C GLY A 27 -0.86 10.73 4.60
N PHE A 28 0.19 10.36 5.33
CA PHE A 28 0.13 10.21 6.78
C PHE A 28 0.37 11.55 7.48
N ILE A 29 -0.46 11.88 8.48
CA ILE A 29 -0.41 13.18 9.18
C ILE A 29 0.59 13.19 10.36
N ASP A 30 1.17 12.05 10.70
CA ASP A 30 2.00 11.89 11.91
C ASP A 30 3.20 12.86 11.92
N SER A 31 3.95 12.95 10.82
CA SER A 31 5.12 13.84 10.69
C SER A 31 4.76 15.33 10.83
N LEU A 32 3.65 15.75 10.21
CA LEU A 32 3.15 17.12 10.32
C LEU A 32 2.66 17.43 11.73
N SER A 33 1.94 16.48 12.35
CA SER A 33 1.42 16.64 13.72
C SER A 33 2.55 16.75 14.75
N LEU A 34 3.60 15.93 14.60
CA LEU A 34 4.81 16.01 15.44
C LEU A 34 5.54 17.34 15.26
N THR A 35 5.62 17.83 14.02
CA THR A 35 6.24 19.13 13.72
C THR A 35 5.44 20.27 14.38
N VAL A 36 4.12 20.26 14.27
CA VAL A 36 3.26 21.26 14.92
C VAL A 36 3.39 21.21 16.45
N ALA A 37 3.41 20.01 17.04
CA ALA A 37 3.60 19.82 18.48
C ALA A 37 4.98 20.32 18.95
N GLY A 38 6.04 20.09 18.15
CA GLY A 38 7.40 20.50 18.49
C GLY A 38 7.72 21.98 18.22
N TYR A 39 6.94 22.70 17.40
CA TYR A 39 7.14 24.14 17.18
C TYR A 39 6.27 25.01 18.10
N ILE A 40 5.02 24.61 18.34
CA ILE A 40 4.04 25.41 19.09
C ILE A 40 3.98 24.93 20.54
N HIS A 41 4.88 25.48 21.35
CA HIS A 41 4.97 25.16 22.77
C HIS A 41 3.89 25.88 23.58
N GLY A 42 3.58 25.31 24.75
CA GLY A 42 2.78 25.98 25.77
C GLY A 42 1.44 25.28 26.05
N ASN A 43 1.08 25.33 27.32
CA ASN A 43 -0.06 24.62 27.89
C ASN A 43 -1.30 25.51 28.11
N THR A 44 -1.31 26.70 27.49
CA THR A 44 -2.47 27.57 27.50
C THR A 44 -3.54 27.03 26.55
N ASP A 45 -4.81 27.29 26.85
CA ASP A 45 -5.91 26.91 25.97
C ASP A 45 -5.76 27.51 24.56
N TYR A 46 -5.18 28.70 24.46
CA TYR A 46 -4.91 29.36 23.18
C TYR A 46 -3.90 28.58 22.31
N SER A 47 -2.73 28.20 22.86
CA SER A 47 -1.74 27.39 22.14
C SER A 47 -2.32 26.03 21.73
N ARG A 48 -3.10 25.42 22.63
CA ARG A 48 -3.83 24.16 22.36
C ARG A 48 -4.82 24.31 21.21
N MET A 49 -5.59 25.40 21.16
CA MET A 49 -6.52 25.69 20.07
C MET A 49 -5.80 25.88 18.74
N ILE A 50 -4.67 26.58 18.71
CA ILE A 50 -3.87 26.76 17.49
C ILE A 50 -3.41 25.41 16.95
N ARG A 51 -2.78 24.57 17.78
CA ARG A 51 -2.28 23.26 17.33
C ARG A 51 -3.41 22.37 16.78
N ARG A 52 -4.55 22.32 17.49
CA ARG A 52 -5.74 21.57 17.05
C ARG A 52 -6.32 22.10 15.74
N ASN A 53 -6.37 23.42 15.55
CA ASN A 53 -6.90 24.02 14.34
C ASN A 53 -6.00 23.74 13.12
N ILE A 54 -4.68 23.79 13.28
CA ILE A 54 -3.73 23.43 12.22
C ILE A 54 -3.95 21.98 11.77
N VAL A 55 -3.98 21.03 12.71
CA VAL A 55 -4.22 19.61 12.39
C VAL A 55 -5.59 19.40 11.75
N ARG A 56 -6.63 20.07 12.23
CA ARG A 56 -7.97 20.01 11.61
C ARG A 56 -7.97 20.48 10.16
N TYR A 57 -7.25 21.57 9.84
CA TYR A 57 -7.14 22.05 8.46
C TYR A 57 -6.36 21.08 7.56
N ILE A 58 -5.30 20.44 8.08
CA ILE A 58 -4.56 19.41 7.35
C ILE A 58 -5.40 18.16 7.13
N CYS A 59 -6.15 17.70 8.14
CA CYS A 59 -7.10 16.60 7.98
C CYS A 59 -8.19 16.94 6.97
N LEU A 60 -8.71 18.18 6.99
CA LEU A 60 -9.69 18.63 6.03
C LEU A 60 -9.14 18.59 4.60
N SER A 61 -7.93 19.11 4.36
CA SER A 61 -7.33 19.07 3.03
C SER A 61 -7.10 17.62 2.55
N GLN A 62 -6.72 16.71 3.45
CA GLN A 62 -6.62 15.29 3.15
C GLN A 62 -7.96 14.67 2.76
N VAL A 63 -9.04 14.97 3.49
CA VAL A 63 -10.40 14.46 3.18
C VAL A 63 -10.85 14.96 1.82
N LEU A 64 -10.64 16.26 1.53
CA LEU A 64 -11.00 16.86 0.24
C LEU A 64 -10.24 16.20 -0.92
N ALA A 65 -8.92 16.00 -0.78
CA ALA A 65 -8.13 15.32 -1.78
C ALA A 65 -8.55 13.85 -1.96
N SER A 66 -8.80 13.14 -0.85
CA SER A 66 -9.19 11.72 -0.86
C SER A 66 -10.53 11.47 -1.54
N ARG A 67 -11.46 12.42 -1.41
CA ARG A 67 -12.79 12.35 -2.02
C ARG A 67 -12.77 12.43 -3.55
N ASP A 68 -11.75 13.08 -4.11
CA ASP A 68 -11.65 13.27 -5.57
C ASP A 68 -11.23 11.97 -6.27
N PHE A 69 -10.47 11.08 -5.62
CA PHE A 69 -10.05 9.79 -6.22
C PHE A 69 -10.67 8.53 -5.57
N SER A 70 -11.16 8.58 -4.32
CA SER A 70 -11.81 7.44 -3.65
C SER A 70 -13.33 7.53 -3.71
N ILE A 71 -13.95 6.50 -4.29
CA ILE A 71 -15.42 6.39 -4.39
C ILE A 71 -16.02 6.21 -2.98
N ALA A 72 -15.36 5.42 -2.13
CA ALA A 72 -15.79 5.18 -0.76
C ALA A 72 -15.85 6.47 0.07
N VAL A 73 -14.87 7.37 -0.08
CA VAL A 73 -14.86 8.68 0.62
C VAL A 73 -15.90 9.63 0.02
N ARG A 74 -16.09 9.60 -1.31
CA ARG A 74 -17.10 10.40 -2.00
C ARG A 74 -18.53 10.09 -1.55
N LYS A 75 -18.84 8.81 -1.32
CA LYS A 75 -20.15 8.40 -0.76
C LYS A 75 -20.34 8.88 0.68
N ARG A 76 -19.27 8.89 1.49
CA ARG A 76 -19.29 9.35 2.88
C ARG A 76 -19.46 10.88 3.01
N PHE A 77 -18.90 11.66 2.07
CA PHE A 77 -18.93 13.12 2.07
C PHE A 77 -19.44 13.71 0.73
N PRO A 78 -20.76 13.74 0.49
CA PRO A 78 -21.33 14.07 -0.83
C PRO A 78 -21.35 15.57 -1.21
N THR A 79 -21.31 16.51 -0.25
CA THR A 79 -21.47 17.96 -0.51
C THR A 79 -20.18 18.64 -0.99
N ILE A 80 -20.27 19.53 -2.00
CA ILE A 80 -19.13 20.06 -2.80
C ILE A 80 -18.78 21.54 -2.49
N ASP A 81 -19.46 22.23 -1.58
CA ASP A 81 -19.46 23.71 -1.53
C ASP A 81 -18.15 24.44 -1.14
N SER A 82 -16.97 23.80 -1.14
CA SER A 82 -15.71 24.52 -0.87
C SER A 82 -14.46 23.86 -1.45
N ILE A 83 -14.36 23.70 -2.78
CA ILE A 83 -13.21 23.00 -3.39
C ILE A 83 -12.67 23.74 -4.59
N VAL A 84 -11.86 24.75 -4.28
CA VAL A 84 -10.88 25.34 -5.20
C VAL A 84 -9.53 25.25 -4.51
N ALA A 85 -8.87 24.08 -4.55
CA ALA A 85 -7.45 23.92 -4.19
C ALA A 85 -6.87 22.47 -4.32
N ALA A 86 -7.58 21.47 -4.87
CA ALA A 86 -7.05 20.10 -4.96
C ALA A 86 -6.29 19.79 -6.27
N ALA A 87 -5.72 20.80 -6.93
CA ALA A 87 -5.18 20.70 -8.30
C ALA A 87 -3.95 19.79 -8.48
N ASN A 88 -3.28 19.36 -7.40
CA ASN A 88 -2.03 18.59 -7.49
C ASN A 88 -2.19 17.08 -7.27
N LEU A 89 -3.22 16.59 -6.57
CA LEU A 89 -3.48 15.14 -6.45
C LEU A 89 -4.28 14.58 -7.64
N CYS A 90 -5.00 15.44 -8.37
CA CYS A 90 -5.70 15.06 -9.60
C CYS A 90 -4.77 14.50 -10.69
N LYS A 91 -3.44 14.68 -10.63
CA LYS A 91 -2.53 14.21 -11.68
C LYS A 91 -2.51 12.69 -11.86
N PHE A 92 -2.75 11.90 -10.81
CA PHE A 92 -2.80 10.44 -10.95
C PHE A 92 -4.13 9.96 -11.54
N ASP A 93 -5.24 10.63 -11.24
CA ASP A 93 -6.54 10.36 -11.87
C ASP A 93 -6.63 10.94 -13.30
N TRP A 94 -5.89 12.02 -13.57
CA TRP A 94 -5.85 12.73 -14.85
C TRP A 94 -5.08 11.99 -15.95
N VAL A 95 -4.08 11.18 -15.59
CA VAL A 95 -3.40 10.27 -16.53
C VAL A 95 -3.73 8.83 -16.14
N PRO A 96 -4.94 8.33 -16.48
CA PRO A 96 -5.20 6.91 -16.40
C PRO A 96 -4.23 6.18 -17.33
N LEU A 97 -3.88 4.93 -16.99
CA LEU A 97 -3.23 4.05 -17.97
C LEU A 97 -4.09 4.08 -19.24
N PRO A 98 -3.51 4.25 -20.44
CA PRO A 98 -4.29 4.29 -21.67
C PRO A 98 -5.24 3.10 -21.69
N LEU A 99 -6.55 3.35 -21.68
CA LEU A 99 -7.56 2.31 -21.49
C LEU A 99 -7.43 1.19 -22.53
N ALA A 100 -6.92 1.53 -23.72
CA ALA A 100 -6.58 0.61 -24.78
C ALA A 100 -5.56 -0.47 -24.38
N TYR A 101 -4.64 -0.19 -23.45
CA TYR A 101 -3.55 -1.10 -23.11
C TYR A 101 -4.01 -2.30 -22.26
N PRO A 102 -4.71 -2.13 -21.11
CA PRO A 102 -5.34 -3.24 -20.40
C PRO A 102 -6.38 -3.98 -21.27
N GLN A 103 -7.15 -3.26 -22.09
CA GLN A 103 -8.13 -3.86 -22.99
C GLN A 103 -7.49 -4.77 -24.04
N LEU A 104 -6.38 -4.33 -24.64
CA LEU A 104 -5.64 -5.12 -25.63
C LEU A 104 -5.07 -6.40 -25.02
N VAL A 105 -4.47 -6.31 -23.83
CA VAL A 105 -3.92 -7.47 -23.13
C VAL A 105 -5.03 -8.44 -22.72
N TYR A 106 -6.15 -7.93 -22.20
CA TYR A 106 -7.31 -8.74 -21.85
C TYR A 106 -7.85 -9.50 -23.06
N LEU A 107 -8.07 -8.81 -24.19
CA LEU A 107 -8.51 -9.41 -25.43
C LEU A 107 -7.51 -10.46 -25.93
N ALA A 108 -6.20 -10.15 -25.91
CA ALA A 108 -5.14 -11.06 -26.35
C ALA A 108 -5.12 -12.37 -25.53
N VAL A 109 -5.28 -12.28 -24.20
CA VAL A 109 -5.36 -13.46 -23.32
C VAL A 109 -6.59 -14.32 -23.63
N HIS A 110 -7.75 -13.70 -23.89
CA HIS A 110 -9.00 -14.43 -24.19
C HIS A 110 -8.95 -15.10 -25.58
N VAL A 111 -8.45 -14.39 -26.59
CA VAL A 111 -8.26 -14.96 -27.94
C VAL A 111 -7.26 -16.11 -27.92
N HIS A 112 -6.16 -15.95 -27.17
CA HIS A 112 -5.18 -17.02 -26.99
C HIS A 112 -5.78 -18.26 -26.33
N PHE A 113 -6.62 -18.07 -25.31
CA PHE A 113 -7.31 -19.18 -24.66
C PHE A 113 -8.29 -19.88 -25.61
N LEU A 114 -9.08 -19.11 -26.37
CA LEU A 114 -10.03 -19.66 -27.36
C LEU A 114 -9.31 -20.54 -28.38
N ILE A 115 -8.19 -20.07 -28.93
CA ILE A 115 -7.38 -20.83 -29.88
C ILE A 115 -6.80 -22.08 -29.23
N THR A 116 -6.31 -21.99 -27.98
CA THR A 116 -5.71 -23.11 -27.25
C THR A 116 -6.74 -24.19 -26.91
N LEU A 117 -7.98 -23.81 -26.60
CA LEU A 117 -9.09 -24.73 -26.32
C LEU A 117 -9.43 -25.59 -27.54
N ILE A 118 -9.46 -24.98 -28.73
CA ILE A 118 -9.70 -25.69 -30.00
C ILE A 118 -8.46 -26.50 -30.42
N SER A 119 -7.27 -25.91 -30.30
CA SER A 119 -6.02 -26.48 -30.84
C SER A 119 -5.48 -27.64 -30.01
N LYS A 120 -5.74 -27.66 -28.69
CA LYS A 120 -5.28 -28.73 -27.78
C LYS A 120 -6.37 -29.76 -27.47
N GLN A 121 -7.39 -29.88 -28.33
CA GLN A 121 -8.37 -30.94 -28.19
C GLN A 121 -7.73 -32.29 -28.54
N GLU A 122 -7.41 -33.09 -27.53
CA GLU A 122 -6.81 -34.41 -27.70
C GLU A 122 -7.87 -35.46 -28.06
N ILE A 123 -8.20 -35.57 -29.35
CA ILE A 123 -9.28 -36.44 -29.86
C ILE A 123 -8.95 -37.95 -29.67
N ILE A 124 -7.67 -38.33 -29.58
CA ILE A 124 -7.20 -39.73 -29.71
C ILE A 124 -6.52 -40.30 -28.43
N ILE A 125 -6.56 -39.61 -27.27
CA ILE A 125 -5.76 -39.94 -26.05
C ILE A 125 -6.64 -40.58 -24.94
N PRO A 126 -6.11 -41.37 -23.95
CA PRO A 126 -6.93 -42.19 -23.06
C PRO A 126 -7.86 -41.39 -22.14
N VAL A 127 -8.85 -42.12 -21.60
CA VAL A 127 -10.10 -41.64 -21.02
C VAL A 127 -9.96 -40.44 -20.07
N LEU A 128 -8.90 -40.33 -19.25
CA LEU A 128 -8.75 -39.23 -18.27
C LEU A 128 -8.46 -37.85 -18.90
N HIS A 129 -7.51 -37.75 -19.83
CA HIS A 129 -7.18 -36.48 -20.51
C HIS A 129 -8.28 -36.00 -21.47
N ARG A 130 -9.18 -36.91 -21.87
CA ARG A 130 -10.31 -36.59 -22.76
C ARG A 130 -11.39 -35.76 -22.07
N TRP A 131 -11.67 -36.03 -20.80
CA TRP A 131 -12.68 -35.30 -20.02
C TRP A 131 -12.12 -34.02 -19.40
N CYS A 132 -10.83 -34.00 -19.06
CA CYS A 132 -10.17 -32.81 -18.52
C CYS A 132 -8.75 -32.69 -19.10
N PRO A 133 -8.51 -31.74 -20.03
CA PRO A 133 -7.16 -31.49 -20.49
C PRO A 133 -6.42 -30.66 -19.43
N LEU A 134 -5.58 -31.33 -18.64
CA LEU A 134 -4.89 -30.73 -17.48
C LEU A 134 -3.93 -29.60 -17.88
N THR A 135 -3.12 -29.80 -18.93
CA THR A 135 -2.11 -28.81 -19.38
C THR A 135 -2.71 -27.45 -19.77
N PRO A 136 -3.74 -27.34 -20.64
CA PRO A 136 -4.36 -26.04 -20.94
C PRO A 136 -5.15 -25.47 -19.76
N THR A 137 -5.69 -26.31 -18.87
CA THR A 137 -6.37 -25.85 -17.65
C THR A 137 -5.40 -25.17 -16.69
N MET A 138 -4.22 -25.75 -16.47
CA MET A 138 -3.17 -25.12 -15.66
C MET A 138 -2.68 -23.83 -16.29
N GLN A 139 -2.43 -23.82 -17.61
CA GLN A 139 -2.02 -22.61 -18.33
C GLN A 139 -3.07 -21.49 -18.22
N PHE A 140 -4.35 -21.83 -18.36
CA PHE A 140 -5.45 -20.89 -18.17
C PHE A 140 -5.46 -20.28 -16.77
N PHE A 141 -5.35 -21.11 -15.74
CA PHE A 141 -5.33 -20.63 -14.35
C PHE A 141 -4.21 -19.63 -14.12
N PHE A 142 -2.99 -19.91 -14.57
CA PHE A 142 -1.86 -18.99 -14.39
C PHE A 142 -2.06 -17.65 -15.13
N TYR A 143 -2.42 -17.66 -16.42
CA TYR A 143 -2.59 -16.41 -17.17
C TYR A 143 -3.82 -15.60 -16.72
N MET A 144 -4.92 -16.28 -16.38
CA MET A 144 -6.11 -15.60 -15.85
C MET A 144 -5.87 -15.05 -14.46
N ALA A 145 -5.23 -15.81 -13.56
CA ALA A 145 -4.87 -15.30 -12.24
C ALA A 145 -3.97 -14.08 -12.35
N TRP A 146 -2.94 -14.14 -13.20
CA TRP A 146 -2.01 -13.02 -13.38
C TRP A 146 -2.68 -11.77 -13.98
N THR A 147 -3.60 -11.96 -14.95
CA THR A 147 -4.42 -10.86 -15.50
C THR A 147 -5.38 -10.29 -14.46
N LYS A 148 -5.99 -11.14 -13.63
CA LYS A 148 -6.92 -10.72 -12.58
C LYS A 148 -6.23 -9.91 -11.48
N VAL A 149 -5.02 -10.29 -11.08
CA VAL A 149 -4.20 -9.51 -10.15
C VAL A 149 -3.96 -8.09 -10.70
N ALA A 150 -3.60 -7.97 -11.97
CA ALA A 150 -3.44 -6.66 -12.62
C ALA A 150 -4.75 -5.85 -12.65
N MET A 151 -5.90 -6.50 -12.88
CA MET A 151 -7.20 -5.82 -12.89
C MET A 151 -7.61 -5.29 -11.53
N VAL A 152 -7.42 -6.07 -10.46
CA VAL A 152 -7.74 -5.61 -9.09
C VAL A 152 -6.85 -4.43 -8.71
N LEU A 153 -5.56 -4.49 -9.04
CA LEU A 153 -4.60 -3.44 -8.67
C LEU A 153 -4.68 -2.16 -9.52
N ILE A 154 -5.49 -2.13 -10.58
CA ILE A 154 -5.53 -0.97 -11.50
C ILE A 154 -6.11 0.27 -10.82
N ASN A 155 -7.09 0.09 -9.95
CA ASN A 155 -7.75 1.15 -9.19
C ASN A 155 -7.97 0.69 -7.74
N PRO A 156 -7.00 0.91 -6.85
CA PRO A 156 -7.08 0.45 -5.47
C PRO A 156 -7.93 1.36 -4.56
N PHE A 157 -8.66 2.33 -5.12
CA PHE A 157 -9.49 3.29 -4.38
C PHE A 157 -10.99 3.10 -4.65
N GLY A 158 -11.37 1.91 -5.09
CA GLY A 158 -12.76 1.50 -5.29
C GLY A 158 -13.43 1.08 -3.98
N GLU A 159 -14.27 0.05 -4.10
CA GLU A 159 -15.01 -0.57 -3.00
C GLU A 159 -14.86 -2.09 -3.01
N ASP A 160 -13.87 -2.60 -3.75
CA ASP A 160 -13.57 -4.02 -3.77
C ASP A 160 -12.89 -4.43 -2.44
N ASP A 161 -12.98 -5.71 -2.07
CA ASP A 161 -12.48 -6.21 -0.77
C ASP A 161 -10.95 -6.00 -0.57
N ASP A 162 -10.20 -5.92 -1.68
CA ASP A 162 -8.74 -5.73 -1.68
C ASP A 162 -8.31 -4.25 -1.84
N ASP A 163 -9.27 -3.33 -1.93
CA ASP A 163 -9.01 -1.90 -2.06
C ASP A 163 -8.53 -1.26 -0.75
N PHE A 164 -7.95 -0.07 -0.85
CA PHE A 164 -7.52 0.67 0.32
C PHE A 164 -8.70 1.17 1.14
N GLU A 165 -8.68 0.83 2.43
CA GLU A 165 -9.58 1.32 3.47
C GLU A 165 -9.34 2.80 3.80
N THR A 166 -9.62 3.66 2.83
CA THR A 166 -9.42 5.11 2.88
C THR A 166 -10.24 5.79 3.98
N ASN A 167 -11.45 5.27 4.26
CA ASN A 167 -12.28 5.74 5.37
C ASN A 167 -11.61 5.48 6.73
N ALA A 168 -11.10 4.26 6.95
CA ALA A 168 -10.39 3.92 8.17
C ALA A 168 -9.11 4.75 8.32
N LEU A 169 -8.40 5.00 7.21
CA LEU A 169 -7.21 5.84 7.20
C LEU A 169 -7.50 7.29 7.62
N ILE A 170 -8.57 7.89 7.09
CA ILE A 170 -9.00 9.25 7.46
C ILE A 170 -9.31 9.32 8.97
N ASP A 171 -10.08 8.36 9.48
CA ASP A 171 -10.45 8.31 10.90
C ASP A 171 -9.22 8.11 11.79
N ARG A 172 -8.28 7.25 11.37
CA ARG A 172 -7.00 7.04 12.04
C ARG A 172 -6.16 8.31 12.06
N ASN A 173 -6.03 9.02 10.94
CA ASN A 173 -5.25 10.24 10.85
C ASN A 173 -5.84 11.36 11.71
N PHE A 174 -7.16 11.54 11.69
CA PHE A 174 -7.82 12.50 12.57
C PHE A 174 -7.59 12.17 14.05
N LYS A 175 -7.80 10.90 14.45
CA LYS A 175 -7.65 10.47 15.84
C LYS A 175 -6.21 10.60 16.34
N VAL A 176 -5.25 10.11 15.57
CA VAL A 176 -3.82 10.13 15.94
C VAL A 176 -3.28 11.56 15.91
N GLY A 177 -3.55 12.33 14.85
CA GLY A 177 -3.10 13.70 14.73
C GLY A 177 -3.61 14.57 15.89
N MET A 178 -4.90 14.45 16.24
CA MET A 178 -5.48 15.16 17.37
C MET A 178 -4.87 14.72 18.71
N ARG A 179 -4.51 13.44 18.88
CA ARG A 179 -3.88 12.95 20.11
C ARG A 179 -2.46 13.49 20.29
N ILE A 180 -1.66 13.52 19.21
CA ILE A 180 -0.28 14.02 19.21
C ILE A 180 -0.25 15.49 19.67
N VAL A 181 -1.10 16.34 19.09
CA VAL A 181 -1.06 17.78 19.38
C VAL A 181 -1.75 18.20 20.66
N ASP A 182 -2.54 17.30 21.26
CA ASP A 182 -3.35 17.58 22.43
C ASP A 182 -2.81 16.91 23.70
N SER A 183 -2.90 15.58 23.76
CA SER A 183 -2.61 14.81 24.98
C SER A 183 -1.13 14.57 25.20
N THR A 184 -0.30 14.73 24.17
CA THR A 184 1.14 14.40 24.21
C THR A 184 2.03 15.63 24.03
N SER A 185 1.44 16.81 23.82
CA SER A 185 2.19 18.05 23.67
C SER A 185 2.85 18.43 24.99
N ASP A 186 4.17 18.58 24.99
CA ASP A 186 4.99 18.90 26.17
C ASP A 186 4.84 17.92 27.36
N ASP A 187 4.24 16.75 27.14
CA ASP A 187 4.08 15.68 28.14
C ASP A 187 5.10 14.57 27.86
N VAL A 188 6.30 14.74 28.42
CA VAL A 188 7.40 13.77 28.30
C VAL A 188 7.50 12.91 29.57
N PRO A 189 7.79 11.61 29.44
CA PRO A 189 8.06 10.78 30.61
C PRO A 189 9.29 11.31 31.36
N LYS A 190 9.33 11.06 32.68
CA LYS A 190 10.46 11.46 33.52
C LYS A 190 11.74 10.83 32.99
N GLN A 191 12.75 11.66 32.72
CA GLN A 191 14.06 11.20 32.27
C GLN A 191 14.76 10.44 33.40
N MET A 192 15.12 9.19 33.14
CA MET A 192 15.84 8.31 34.06
C MET A 192 17.06 7.75 33.32
N LYS A 193 18.11 7.42 34.07
CA LYS A 193 19.23 6.66 33.50
C LYS A 193 18.71 5.30 33.07
N ASP A 194 18.98 4.94 31.83
CA ASP A 194 18.63 3.63 31.31
C ASP A 194 19.49 2.54 31.98
N PRO A 195 19.06 1.27 31.96
CA PRO A 195 19.81 0.16 32.55
C PRO A 195 21.22 -0.04 31.97
N PHE A 196 21.52 0.53 30.80
CA PHE A 196 22.81 0.40 30.11
C PHE A 196 23.73 1.62 30.29
N TRP A 197 23.36 2.57 31.15
CA TRP A 197 24.11 3.82 31.33
C TRP A 197 25.59 3.64 31.73
N ASN A 198 25.91 2.59 32.50
CA ASN A 198 27.26 2.31 33.02
C ASN A 198 27.82 0.93 32.60
N CYS A 199 27.10 0.17 31.77
CA CYS A 199 27.50 -1.18 31.35
C CYS A 199 27.44 -1.32 29.83
N ASN A 200 28.17 -2.31 29.30
CA ASN A 200 28.07 -2.63 27.88
C ASN A 200 26.65 -3.07 27.56
N ALA A 201 26.05 -2.45 26.54
CA ALA A 201 24.69 -2.75 26.12
C ALA A 201 24.62 -4.13 25.45
N GLU A 202 24.30 -5.15 26.24
CA GLU A 202 23.98 -6.48 25.73
C GLU A 202 22.48 -6.61 25.51
N ALA A 203 22.08 -7.17 24.36
CA ALA A 203 20.69 -7.38 24.03
C ALA A 203 20.08 -8.44 24.96
N LEU A 204 19.01 -8.07 25.68
CA LEU A 204 18.24 -9.01 26.48
C LEU A 204 17.38 -9.87 25.55
N CYS A 205 17.84 -11.08 25.25
CA CYS A 205 17.13 -12.04 24.41
C CYS A 205 16.41 -13.10 25.26
N SER A 206 15.22 -13.50 24.83
CA SER A 206 14.56 -14.70 25.36
C SER A 206 15.41 -15.96 25.07
N LYS A 207 15.25 -17.02 25.87
CA LYS A 207 16.00 -18.29 25.69
C LYS A 207 15.85 -18.90 24.29
N GLU A 208 14.69 -18.71 23.66
CA GLU A 208 14.44 -19.17 22.29
C GLU A 208 15.21 -18.35 21.25
N SER A 209 15.23 -17.02 21.40
CA SER A 209 16.03 -16.13 20.54
C SER A 209 17.54 -16.32 20.71
N ILE A 210 18.03 -16.70 21.91
CA ILE A 210 19.46 -16.95 22.14
C ILE A 210 19.97 -18.12 21.29
N ARG A 211 19.20 -19.21 21.15
CA ARG A 211 19.59 -20.35 20.29
C ARG A 211 19.75 -19.98 18.81
N ILE A 212 19.07 -18.92 18.37
CA ILE A 212 19.17 -18.39 17.01
C ILE A 212 20.35 -17.41 16.93
N ASN A 213 20.53 -16.56 17.94
CA ASN A 213 21.61 -15.56 17.99
C ASN A 213 23.00 -16.18 18.22
N GLU A 214 23.14 -17.27 18.97
CA GLU A 214 24.41 -18.00 19.12
C GLU A 214 24.97 -18.53 17.79
N LYS A 215 24.12 -18.65 16.75
CA LYS A 215 24.55 -19.02 15.41
C LYS A 215 24.89 -17.82 14.51
N LEU A 216 24.59 -16.60 14.97
CA LEU A 216 24.72 -15.35 14.23
C LEU A 216 25.56 -14.39 15.06
N ASP A 217 26.86 -14.63 15.11
CA ASP A 217 27.80 -13.59 15.52
C ASP A 217 27.62 -12.36 14.62
N GLY A 218 27.91 -11.17 15.16
CA GLY A 218 27.82 -9.92 14.40
C GLY A 218 28.59 -10.05 13.10
N LEU A 219 27.92 -9.83 11.96
CA LEU A 219 28.52 -9.98 10.64
C LEU A 219 29.60 -8.90 10.43
N VAL A 220 30.85 -9.22 10.73
CA VAL A 220 31.98 -8.26 10.68
C VAL A 220 32.51 -8.06 9.25
N GLY A 221 32.13 -8.94 8.32
CA GLY A 221 32.52 -8.90 6.90
C GLY A 221 33.00 -10.26 6.39
N SER A 222 32.83 -10.51 5.09
CA SER A 222 33.13 -11.82 4.46
C SER A 222 34.63 -12.16 4.43
N THR A 223 35.51 -11.17 4.53
CA THR A 223 36.97 -11.34 4.50
C THR A 223 37.55 -11.73 5.86
N ILE A 224 36.80 -11.54 6.94
CA ILE A 224 37.26 -11.84 8.30
C ILE A 224 36.98 -13.30 8.56
N LYS A 225 38.04 -14.09 8.75
CA LYS A 225 37.91 -15.46 9.26
C LYS A 225 37.55 -15.37 10.73
N LEU A 226 36.33 -15.77 11.09
CA LEU A 226 35.94 -15.97 12.47
C LEU A 226 36.87 -17.05 13.08
N PRO A 227 37.33 -16.86 14.33
CA PRO A 227 38.29 -17.76 14.99
C PRO A 227 37.75 -19.17 15.23
#